data_AF-I1SSF7-F1
#
_entry.id   AF-I1SSF7-F1
#
_cell.length_a   1.000
_cell.length_b   1.000
_cell.length_c   1.000
_cell.angle_alpha   90.00
_cell.angle_beta   90.00
_cell.angle_gamma   90.00
#
_symmetry.space_group_name_H-M   'P 1'
#
loop_
_entity.id
_entity.type
_entity.pdbx_description
1 polymer ?
#
loop_
_entity_poly.entity_id
_entity_poly.type
_entity_poly.pdbx_seq_one_letter_code
_entity_poly.pdbx_strand_id
1 'polypeptide(L)' 'IEATHEAKTGGWGTWGTLWLCGHELANSTVGILGLGRIGVAIAERLAPFKVKKFIYTDVAPRPELARAINAEY' A
#
# COMPACT_ATOMS: atom_id res chain seq x y z
N ILE A 1 -3.31 2.06 14.12
CA ILE A 1 -3.90 1.52 15.38
C ILE A 1 -3.46 2.41 16.54
N GLU A 2 -2.26 2.98 16.46
CA GLU A 2 -1.70 3.96 17.39
C GLU A 2 -2.61 5.18 17.59
N ALA A 3 -3.07 5.83 16.52
CA ALA A 3 -3.93 7.01 16.64
C ALA A 3 -5.21 6.75 17.47
N THR A 4 -5.86 5.59 17.26
CA THR A 4 -7.05 5.19 18.05
C THR A 4 -6.69 4.86 19.50
N HIS A 5 -5.50 4.31 19.76
CA HIS A 5 -5.03 4.04 21.12
C HIS A 5 -4.84 5.34 21.90
N GLU A 6 -4.08 6.29 21.35
CA GLU A 6 -3.81 7.60 21.97
C GLU A 6 -5.10 8.36 22.31
N ALA A 7 -6.09 8.29 21.42
CA ALA A 7 -7.41 8.89 21.64
C ALA A 7 -8.17 8.26 22.81
N LYS A 8 -7.97 6.97 23.08
CA LYS A 8 -8.68 6.23 24.13
C LYS A 8 -7.98 6.27 25.48
N THR A 9 -6.65 6.34 25.50
CA THR A 9 -5.83 6.26 26.72
C THR A 9 -5.44 7.63 27.27
N GLY A 10 -5.85 8.72 26.61
CA GLY A 10 -5.54 10.09 27.03
C GLY A 10 -4.17 10.59 26.57
N GLY A 11 -3.49 9.86 25.69
CA GLY A 11 -2.24 10.30 25.06
C GLY A 11 -2.44 11.37 23.98
N TRP A 12 -3.68 11.60 23.55
CA TRP A 12 -4.02 12.65 22.59
C TRP A 12 -3.91 14.05 23.21
N GLY A 13 -2.74 14.66 23.06
CA GLY A 13 -2.43 16.02 23.51
C GLY A 13 -2.71 17.10 22.47
N THR A 14 -1.95 18.20 22.56
CA THR A 14 -1.92 19.23 21.52
C THR A 14 -1.27 18.71 20.25
N TRP A 15 -1.62 19.30 19.10
CA TRP A 15 -1.00 18.95 17.82
C TRP A 15 0.52 19.12 17.87
N GLY A 16 1.25 18.13 17.35
CA GLY A 16 2.72 18.14 17.27
C GLY A 16 3.20 17.80 15.86
N THR A 17 4.22 18.51 15.36
CA THR A 17 4.64 18.49 13.96
C THR A 17 4.98 17.11 13.39
N LEU A 18 5.60 16.24 14.19
CA LEU A 18 6.03 14.90 13.77
C LEU A 18 5.24 13.78 14.44
N TRP A 19 4.31 14.12 15.33
CA TRP A 19 3.58 13.13 16.12
C TRP A 19 2.61 12.37 15.21
N LEU A 20 2.77 11.05 15.15
CA LEU A 20 2.03 10.15 14.26
C LEU A 20 2.19 10.46 12.75
N CYS A 21 3.30 11.09 12.36
CA CYS A 21 3.63 11.28 10.94
C CYS A 21 3.95 9.92 10.28
N GLY A 22 3.03 9.44 9.45
CA GLY A 22 3.17 8.18 8.71
C GLY A 22 3.76 8.36 7.31
N HIS A 23 3.73 7.29 6.53
CA HIS A 23 4.14 7.30 5.14
C HIS A 23 2.95 7.50 4.19
N GLU A 24 3.18 8.22 3.10
CA GLU A 24 2.22 8.38 2.02
C GLU A 24 2.33 7.24 1.00
N LEU A 25 1.21 6.87 0.38
CA LEU A 25 1.19 5.92 -0.75
C LEU A 25 1.53 6.58 -2.09
N ALA A 26 1.25 7.89 -2.25
CA ALA A 26 1.57 8.59 -3.48
C ALA A 26 3.08 8.54 -3.74
N ASN A 27 3.43 8.34 -5.02
CA ASN A 27 4.80 8.18 -5.48
C ASN A 27 5.60 7.01 -4.87
N SER A 28 4.95 6.13 -4.09
CA SER A 28 5.59 4.94 -3.51
C SER A 28 5.70 3.78 -4.51
N THR A 29 6.51 2.77 -4.17
CA THR A 29 6.53 1.48 -4.86
C THR A 29 5.82 0.44 -4.00
N VAL A 30 4.82 -0.25 -4.56
CA VAL A 30 4.09 -1.31 -3.87
C VAL A 30 4.53 -2.66 -4.42
N GLY A 31 5.02 -3.53 -3.53
CA GLY A 31 5.37 -4.92 -3.85
C GLY A 31 4.27 -5.91 -3.47
N ILE A 32 3.92 -6.82 -4.37
CA ILE A 32 2.89 -7.85 -4.19
C ILE A 32 3.52 -9.24 -4.29
N LEU A 33 3.51 -9.98 -3.18
CA LEU A 33 3.93 -11.38 -3.16
C LEU A 33 2.70 -12.28 -3.44
N GLY A 34 2.68 -12.91 -4.62
CA GLY A 34 1.57 -13.71 -5.13
C GLY A 34 0.57 -12.88 -5.93
N LEU A 35 0.71 -12.87 -7.26
CA LEU A 35 -0.17 -12.11 -8.16
C LEU A 35 -1.35 -12.97 -8.64
N GLY A 36 -2.17 -13.41 -7.68
CA GLY A 36 -3.45 -14.06 -7.94
C GLY A 36 -4.61 -13.06 -7.96
N ARG A 37 -5.84 -13.59 -7.84
CA ARG A 37 -7.09 -12.79 -7.81
C ARG A 37 -7.04 -11.66 -6.76
N ILE A 38 -6.50 -11.94 -5.57
CA ILE A 38 -6.42 -10.96 -4.48
C ILE A 38 -5.34 -9.91 -4.78
N GLY A 39 -4.18 -10.32 -5.27
CA GLY A 39 -3.09 -9.39 -5.61
C GLY A 39 -3.51 -8.35 -6.65
N VAL A 40 -4.20 -8.79 -7.71
CA VAL A 40 -4.77 -7.91 -8.73
C VAL A 40 -5.79 -6.95 -8.13
N ALA A 41 -6.73 -7.46 -7.34
CA ALA A 41 -7.77 -6.65 -6.70
C ALA A 41 -7.18 -5.58 -5.74
N ILE A 42 -6.09 -5.88 -5.06
CA ILE A 42 -5.37 -4.91 -4.22
C ILE A 42 -4.68 -3.85 -5.08
N ALA A 43 -3.99 -4.23 -6.15
CA ALA A 43 -3.33 -3.28 -7.04
C ALA A 43 -4.34 -2.30 -7.66
N GLU A 44 -5.50 -2.78 -8.12
CA GLU A 44 -6.59 -1.94 -8.64
C GLU A 44 -7.10 -0.92 -7.61
N ARG A 45 -7.21 -1.32 -6.34
CA ARG A 45 -7.63 -0.43 -5.24
C ARG A 45 -6.56 0.59 -4.87
N LEU A 46 -5.29 0.25 -5.06
CA LEU A 46 -4.16 1.13 -4.78
C LEU A 46 -3.85 2.10 -5.93
N ALA A 47 -4.22 1.78 -7.16
CA ALA A 47 -3.95 2.63 -8.32
C ALA A 47 -4.45 4.09 -8.17
N PRO A 48 -5.67 4.36 -7.66
CA PRO A 48 -6.14 5.73 -7.42
C PRO A 48 -5.32 6.52 -6.38
N PHE A 49 -4.51 5.86 -5.54
CA PHE A 49 -3.65 6.51 -4.54
C PHE A 49 -2.34 7.06 -5.13
N LYS A 50 -2.21 7.11 -6.47
CA LYS A 50 -1.04 7.65 -7.19
C LYS A 50 0.26 6.93 -6.85
N VAL A 51 0.19 5.61 -6.64
CA VAL A 51 1.36 4.74 -6.52
C VAL A 51 2.21 4.89 -7.78
N LYS A 52 3.53 5.03 -7.63
CA LYS A 52 4.45 5.22 -8.76
C LYS A 52 4.61 3.95 -9.57
N LYS A 53 4.71 2.82 -8.88
CA LYS A 53 5.07 1.54 -9.48
C LYS A 53 4.52 0.37 -8.67
N PHE A 54 4.00 -0.63 -9.36
CA PHE A 54 3.71 -1.95 -8.80
C PHE A 54 4.83 -2.92 -9.21
N ILE A 55 5.34 -3.67 -8.26
CA ILE A 55 6.19 -4.83 -8.50
C ILE A 55 5.53 -6.08 -7.93
N TYR A 56 5.76 -7.25 -8.51
CA TYR A 56 5.21 -8.49 -8.00
C TYR A 56 6.19 -9.64 -8.12
N THR A 57 6.09 -10.60 -7.23
CA THR A 57 6.79 -11.89 -7.41
C THR A 57 5.84 -13.02 -7.06
N ASP A 58 6.01 -14.17 -7.69
CA ASP A 58 5.14 -15.33 -7.57
C ASP A 58 5.95 -16.59 -7.90
N VAL A 59 5.41 -17.77 -7.57
CA VAL A 59 6.01 -19.08 -7.82
C VAL A 59 6.35 -19.26 -9.31
N ALA A 60 5.53 -18.68 -10.19
CA ALA A 60 5.81 -18.56 -11.62
C ALA A 60 5.29 -17.20 -12.13
N PRO A 61 5.94 -16.59 -13.15
CA PRO A 61 5.48 -15.32 -13.73
C PRO A 61 4.02 -15.37 -14.20
N ARG A 62 3.29 -14.28 -14.00
CA ARG A 62 1.86 -14.13 -14.36
C ARG A 62 1.68 -12.94 -15.32
N PRO A 63 2.23 -12.98 -16.54
CA PRO A 63 2.30 -11.83 -17.44
C PRO A 63 0.92 -11.27 -17.85
N GLU A 64 -0.11 -12.11 -17.95
CA GLU A 64 -1.49 -11.66 -18.21
C GLU A 64 -2.02 -10.74 -17.11
N LEU A 65 -1.85 -11.15 -15.85
CA LEU A 65 -2.34 -10.40 -14.69
C LEU A 65 -1.48 -9.16 -14.44
N ALA A 66 -0.16 -9.27 -14.64
CA ALA A 66 0.78 -8.17 -14.47
C ALA A 66 0.48 -7.02 -15.43
N ARG A 67 0.14 -7.33 -16.70
CA ARG A 67 -0.23 -6.31 -17.70
C ARG A 67 -1.49 -5.55 -17.33
N ALA A 68 -2.48 -6.22 -16.73
CA ALA A 68 -3.73 -5.57 -16.33
C ALA A 68 -3.53 -4.46 -15.30
N ILE A 69 -2.50 -4.56 -14.47
CA ILE A 69 -2.20 -3.61 -13.39
C ILE A 69 -0.87 -2.85 -13.60
N ASN A 70 -0.25 -3.00 -14.78
CA ASN A 70 1.07 -2.44 -15.11
C ASN A 70 2.14 -2.73 -14.03
N ALA A 71 2.23 -4.00 -13.61
CA ALA A 71 3.19 -4.46 -12.61
C ALA A 71 4.42 -5.12 -13.24
N GLU A 72 5.58 -4.91 -12.65
CA GLU A 72 6.86 -5.50 -13.06
C GLU A 72 7.19 -6.73 -12.18
N TYR A 73 7.73 -7.80 -12.78
CA TYR A 73 8.14 -9.02 -12.06
C TYR A 73 9.44 -8.81 -11.29
#